data_AF-A0A8S3IHA9-F1
#
_entry.id   AF-A0A8S3IHA9-F1
#
_cell.length_a   1.000
_cell.length_b   1.000
_cell.length_c   1.000
_cell.angle_alpha   90.00
_cell.angle_beta   90.00
_cell.angle_gamma   90.00
#
_symmetry.space_group_name_H-M   'P 1'
#
loop_
_entity.id
_entity.type
_entity.pdbx_description
1 polymer ?
#
loop_
_entity_poly.entity_id
_entity_poly.type
_entity_poly.pdbx_seq_one_letter_code
_entity_poly.pdbx_strand_id
1 'polypeptide(L)'
;MRCQFESYPPPQIRWIKMSRTVQDPEGRLLDVDVDNGVNDITTKQLGSTLFESILSYTPSERDFGLSFECRAVNPRVGRHSFTLQRAEPPQKIRIVEIKPLTNGVDIIIQPPESGGLPLIEYTVKYSAADKADDQQETLTIPGI
;
A
#
# COMPACT_ATOMS: atom_id res chain seq x y z
N MET A 1 -5.70 -3.70 -4.72
CA MET A 1 -5.35 -3.10 -6.03
C MET A 1 -6.63 -2.68 -6.73
N ARG A 2 -6.65 -1.51 -7.39
CA ARG A 2 -7.85 -0.92 -8.02
C ARG A 2 -7.62 -0.74 -9.50
N CYS A 3 -8.60 -1.12 -10.31
CA CYS A 3 -8.52 -1.09 -11.76
C CYS A 3 -9.82 -0.53 -12.33
N GLN A 4 -9.73 0.53 -13.12
CA GLN A 4 -10.90 1.21 -13.71
C GLN A 4 -10.81 1.19 -15.24
N PHE A 5 -11.96 1.01 -15.87
CA PHE A 5 -12.08 0.97 -17.32
C PHE A 5 -13.31 1.71 -17.80
N GLU A 6 -13.14 2.45 -18.89
CA GLU A 6 -14.25 2.92 -19.71
C GLU A 6 -14.36 2.04 -20.94
N SER A 7 -15.50 1.40 -21.14
CA SER A 7 -15.70 0.54 -22.31
C SER A 7 -17.16 0.33 -22.67
N TYR A 8 -17.38 0.08 -23.97
CA TYR A 8 -18.64 -0.35 -24.54
C TYR A 8 -18.34 -1.32 -25.70
N PRO A 9 -18.98 -2.50 -25.79
CA PRO A 9 -19.89 -3.12 -24.82
C PRO A 9 -19.21 -3.43 -23.47
N PRO A 10 -19.98 -3.73 -22.41
CA PRO A 10 -19.45 -4.08 -21.08
C PRO A 10 -18.36 -5.15 -21.15
N PRO A 11 -17.23 -4.98 -20.44
CA PRO A 11 -16.10 -5.89 -20.53
C PRO A 11 -16.21 -7.02 -19.53
N GLN A 12 -15.59 -8.15 -19.85
CA GLN A 12 -15.24 -9.20 -18.88
C GLN A 12 -13.90 -8.86 -18.25
N ILE A 13 -13.86 -8.62 -16.94
CA ILE A 13 -12.64 -8.26 -16.21
C ILE A 13 -12.05 -9.50 -15.54
N ARG A 14 -10.73 -9.68 -15.64
CA ARG A 14 -9.98 -10.75 -14.98
C ARG A 14 -8.71 -10.20 -14.36
N TRP A 15 -8.36 -10.74 -13.19
CA TRP A 15 -7.07 -10.50 -12.55
C TRP A 15 -6.11 -11.64 -12.87
N ILE A 16 -4.86 -11.30 -13.11
CA ILE A 16 -3.82 -12.23 -13.54
C ILE A 16 -2.58 -11.97 -12.68
N LYS A 17 -2.03 -13.02 -12.05
CA LYS A 17 -0.77 -12.98 -11.29
C LYS A 17 0.22 -13.90 -12.00
N MET A 18 1.39 -13.40 -12.40
CA MET A 18 2.40 -14.20 -13.11
C MET A 18 1.83 -15.06 -14.26
N SER A 19 0.97 -14.47 -15.09
CA SER A 19 0.27 -15.14 -16.20
C SER A 19 -0.80 -16.18 -15.82
N ARG A 20 -1.11 -16.37 -14.53
CA ARG A 20 -2.22 -17.22 -14.05
C ARG A 20 -3.43 -16.36 -13.67
N THR A 21 -4.63 -16.79 -14.04
CA THR A 21 -5.85 -16.07 -13.66
C THR A 21 -6.14 -16.29 -12.18
N VAL A 22 -6.33 -15.19 -11.46
CA VAL A 22 -6.76 -15.19 -10.05
C VAL A 22 -8.26 -15.43 -10.03
N GLN A 23 -8.71 -16.45 -9.30
CA GLN A 23 -10.13 -16.80 -9.19
C GLN A 23 -10.69 -16.52 -7.80
N ASP A 24 -11.98 -16.21 -7.79
CA ASP A 24 -12.82 -16.00 -6.61
C ASP A 24 -12.96 -17.30 -5.79
N PRO A 25 -12.92 -17.24 -4.45
CA PRO A 25 -13.22 -18.38 -3.56
C PRO A 25 -14.55 -19.12 -3.83
N GLU A 26 -15.55 -18.51 -4.47
CA GLU A 26 -16.89 -19.13 -4.70
C GLU A 26 -17.00 -20.03 -5.95
N GLY A 27 -15.88 -20.33 -6.60
CA GLY A 27 -15.71 -21.58 -7.33
C GLY A 27 -16.18 -21.60 -8.79
N ARG A 28 -15.28 -21.27 -9.71
CA ARG A 28 -15.26 -21.99 -11.01
C ARG A 28 -13.86 -22.17 -11.60
N LEU A 29 -13.26 -23.31 -11.20
CA LEU A 29 -12.10 -24.05 -11.69
C LEU A 29 -10.87 -23.20 -12.05
N LEU A 30 -9.79 -23.35 -11.28
CA LEU A 30 -8.79 -24.35 -11.63
C LEU A 30 -7.97 -24.81 -10.42
N ASP A 31 -7.83 -26.12 -10.38
CA ASP A 31 -6.69 -26.86 -9.87
C ASP A 31 -5.36 -26.29 -10.40
N VAL A 32 -4.30 -26.48 -9.62
CA VAL A 32 -2.90 -26.08 -9.79
C VAL A 32 -2.50 -24.69 -9.27
N ASP A 33 -2.05 -24.77 -8.02
CA ASP A 33 -1.18 -23.90 -7.21
C ASP A 33 -1.91 -22.90 -6.31
N VAL A 34 -1.98 -23.31 -5.05
CA VAL A 34 -2.54 -22.63 -3.90
C VAL A 34 -1.88 -21.26 -3.71
N ASP A 35 -2.52 -20.19 -4.20
CA ASP A 35 -2.19 -18.80 -3.87
C ASP A 35 -3.28 -18.23 -2.95
N ASN A 36 -3.24 -18.63 -1.67
CA ASN A 36 -4.16 -18.21 -0.59
C ASN A 36 -4.04 -16.72 -0.19
N GLY A 37 -3.48 -15.86 -1.04
CA GLY A 37 -3.34 -14.43 -0.78
C GLY A 37 -4.55 -13.60 -1.20
N VAL A 38 -5.49 -14.17 -1.97
CA VAL A 38 -6.69 -13.47 -2.44
C VAL A 38 -7.72 -13.42 -1.33
N ASN A 39 -8.11 -12.21 -0.91
CA ASN A 39 -9.15 -12.04 0.09
C ASN A 39 -10.52 -11.88 -0.57
N ASP A 40 -10.62 -11.08 -1.64
CA ASP A 40 -11.86 -10.76 -2.34
C ASP A 40 -11.57 -10.17 -3.74
N ILE A 41 -12.49 -10.37 -4.68
CA ILE A 41 -12.50 -9.72 -5.99
C ILE A 41 -13.88 -9.10 -6.23
N THR A 42 -13.97 -7.78 -6.09
CA THR A 42 -15.21 -7.06 -6.37
C THR A 42 -15.16 -6.40 -7.74
N THR A 43 -16.18 -6.61 -8.58
CA THR A 43 -16.35 -5.87 -9.84
C THR A 43 -17.70 -5.18 -9.87
N LYS A 44 -17.71 -3.87 -10.15
CA LYS A 44 -18.90 -3.03 -10.16
C LYS A 44 -18.95 -2.17 -11.42
N GLN A 45 -20.15 -1.96 -11.93
CA GLN A 45 -20.43 -0.96 -12.95
C GLN A 45 -20.83 0.34 -12.24
N LEU A 46 -20.04 1.40 -12.43
CA LEU A 46 -20.25 2.70 -11.77
C LEU A 46 -21.04 3.69 -12.66
N GLY A 47 -21.13 3.42 -13.97
CA GLY A 47 -21.86 4.24 -14.93
C GLY A 47 -22.20 3.45 -16.20
N SER A 48 -22.69 4.12 -17.25
CA SER A 48 -23.07 3.46 -18.50
C SER A 48 -21.91 2.73 -19.19
N THR A 49 -20.70 3.31 -19.12
CA THR A 49 -19.47 2.75 -19.71
C THR A 49 -18.34 2.57 -18.70
N LEU A 50 -18.51 3.01 -17.44
CA LEU A 50 -17.48 2.99 -16.42
C LEU A 50 -17.60 1.74 -15.53
N PHE A 51 -16.50 0.98 -15.46
CA PHE A 51 -16.37 -0.24 -14.67
C PHE A 51 -15.17 -0.14 -13.73
N GLU A 52 -15.33 -0.72 -12.54
CA GLU A 52 -14.29 -0.80 -11.53
C GLU A 52 -14.16 -2.23 -11.03
N SER A 53 -12.92 -2.71 -10.94
CA SER A 53 -12.58 -3.97 -10.29
C SER A 53 -11.53 -3.74 -9.21
N ILE A 54 -11.74 -4.36 -8.06
CA ILE A 54 -10.87 -4.28 -6.89
C ILE A 54 -10.44 -5.70 -6.52
N LEU A 55 -9.14 -5.93 -6.50
CA LEU A 55 -8.52 -7.15 -5.97
C LEU A 55 -8.00 -6.85 -4.56
N SER A 56 -8.64 -7.45 -3.55
CA SER A 56 -8.15 -7.47 -2.18
C SER A 56 -7.18 -8.64 -2.01
N TYR A 57 -5.95 -8.34 -1.60
CA TYR A 57 -4.86 -9.30 -1.59
C TYR A 57 -3.93 -9.09 -0.39
N THR A 58 -3.60 -10.17 0.32
CA THR A 58 -2.62 -10.23 1.41
C THR A 58 -1.35 -10.89 0.88
N PRO A 59 -0.26 -10.14 0.67
CA PRO A 59 0.94 -10.68 0.05
C PRO A 59 1.80 -11.50 1.01
N SER A 60 2.37 -12.57 0.48
CA SER A 60 3.45 -13.33 1.08
C SER A 60 4.82 -12.81 0.63
N GLU A 61 5.89 -13.24 1.30
CA GLU A 61 7.27 -12.81 1.00
C GLU A 61 7.69 -13.06 -0.46
N ARG A 62 7.18 -14.13 -1.08
CA ARG A 62 7.44 -14.50 -2.48
C ARG A 62 6.64 -13.67 -3.50
N ASP A 63 5.68 -12.88 -3.03
CA ASP A 63 4.80 -12.11 -3.90
C ASP A 63 5.34 -10.73 -4.27
N PHE A 64 6.31 -10.23 -3.50
CA PHE A 64 6.95 -8.96 -3.78
C PHE A 64 7.87 -9.07 -5.01
N GLY A 65 7.82 -8.06 -5.87
CA GLY A 65 8.45 -8.04 -7.19
C GLY A 65 7.61 -8.66 -8.29
N LEU A 66 6.50 -9.34 -7.96
CA LEU A 66 5.62 -9.93 -8.96
C LEU A 66 4.71 -8.89 -9.61
N SER A 67 4.40 -9.14 -10.89
CA SER A 67 3.42 -8.36 -11.64
C SER A 67 2.01 -8.96 -11.52
N PHE A 68 1.06 -8.10 -11.21
CA PHE A 68 -0.37 -8.34 -11.30
C PHE A 68 -0.92 -7.58 -12.51
N GLU A 69 -1.78 -8.21 -13.30
CA GLU A 69 -2.44 -7.60 -14.45
C GLU A 69 -3.94 -7.67 -14.24
N CYS A 70 -4.60 -6.55 -14.46
CA CYS A 70 -6.02 -6.44 -14.61
C CYS A 70 -6.33 -6.32 -16.11
N ARG A 71 -7.13 -7.25 -16.63
CA ARG A 71 -7.44 -7.34 -18.05
C ARG A 71 -8.95 -7.24 -18.27
N ALA A 72 -9.35 -6.23 -19.03
CA ALA A 72 -10.73 -6.04 -19.50
C ALA A 72 -10.85 -6.52 -20.95
N VAL A 73 -11.82 -7.38 -21.20
CA VAL A 73 -12.03 -7.99 -22.53
C VAL A 73 -13.44 -7.72 -23.02
N ASN A 74 -13.54 -7.03 -24.15
CA ASN A 74 -14.74 -6.94 -24.99
C ASN A 74 -14.30 -7.21 -26.46
N PRO A 75 -14.93 -6.69 -27.53
CA PRO A 75 -14.36 -6.77 -28.89
C PRO A 75 -12.95 -6.17 -29.03
N ARG A 76 -12.51 -5.37 -28.05
CA ARG A 76 -11.14 -4.89 -27.84
C ARG A 76 -10.63 -5.39 -26.49
N VAL A 77 -9.32 -5.31 -26.28
CA VAL A 77 -8.68 -5.72 -25.02
C VAL A 77 -7.98 -4.54 -24.39
N GLY A 78 -8.32 -4.22 -23.14
CA GLY A 78 -7.61 -3.28 -22.28
C GLY A 78 -6.86 -4.02 -21.18
N ARG A 79 -5.67 -3.55 -20.81
CA ARG A 79 -4.84 -4.14 -19.76
C ARG A 79 -4.20 -3.05 -18.92
N HIS A 80 -4.06 -3.32 -17.63
CA HIS A 80 -3.32 -2.47 -16.71
C HIS A 80 -2.54 -3.35 -15.74
N SER A 81 -1.25 -3.06 -15.58
CA SER A 81 -0.33 -3.88 -14.79
C SER A 81 0.17 -3.12 -13.57
N PHE A 82 0.32 -3.85 -12.47
CA PHE A 82 0.82 -3.39 -11.19
C PHE A 82 2.01 -4.26 -10.82
N THR A 83 3.04 -3.68 -10.22
CA THR A 83 4.11 -4.45 -9.58
C THR A 83 3.98 -4.28 -8.09
N LEU A 84 3.94 -5.40 -7.36
CA LEU A 84 3.89 -5.33 -5.91
C LEU A 84 5.29 -5.05 -5.37
N GLN A 85 5.47 -3.93 -4.66
CA GLN A 85 6.73 -3.58 -4.03
C GLN A 85 6.62 -3.70 -2.52
N ARG A 86 7.71 -4.14 -1.88
CA ARG A 86 7.77 -4.19 -0.42
C ARG A 86 7.91 -2.77 0.10
N ALA A 87 7.07 -2.42 1.07
CA ALA A 87 7.26 -1.19 1.81
C ALA A 87 8.47 -1.35 2.76
N GLU A 88 9.32 -0.34 2.78
CA GLU A 88 10.46 -0.29 3.70
C GLU A 88 10.09 0.53 4.95
N PRO A 89 10.71 0.24 6.11
CA PRO A 89 10.58 1.11 7.26
C PRO A 89 11.00 2.55 6.93
N PRO A 90 10.39 3.57 7.55
CA PRO A 90 10.81 4.95 7.36
C PRO A 90 12.31 5.14 7.64
N GLN A 91 12.96 5.95 6.82
CA GLN A 91 14.36 6.30 7.06
C GLN A 91 14.52 7.13 8.34
N LYS A 92 15.77 7.25 8.80
CA LYS A 92 16.09 8.09 9.96
C LYS A 92 15.73 9.54 9.69
N ILE A 93 15.01 10.13 10.64
CA ILE A 93 14.66 11.55 10.62
C ILE A 93 15.93 12.39 10.76
N ARG A 94 16.01 13.47 9.99
CA ARG A 94 17.09 14.45 10.11
C ARG A 94 16.58 15.69 10.83
N ILE A 95 17.18 15.99 11.98
CA ILE A 95 16.93 17.25 12.69
C ILE A 95 17.67 18.35 11.95
N VAL A 96 16.93 19.35 11.49
CA VAL A 96 17.45 20.51 10.78
C VAL A 96 17.86 21.59 11.78
N GLU A 97 16.99 21.85 12.76
CA GLU A 97 17.20 22.92 13.73
C GLU A 97 16.50 22.59 15.05
N ILE A 98 17.08 23.05 16.16
CA ILE A 98 16.47 22.98 17.49
C ILE A 98 16.47 24.40 18.05
N LYS A 99 15.28 24.95 18.33
CA LYS A 99 15.10 26.28 18.90
C LYS A 99 14.56 26.16 20.33
N PRO A 100 15.34 26.56 21.35
CA PRO A 100 14.86 26.58 22.72
C PRO A 100 13.83 27.68 22.92
N LEU A 101 12.76 27.38 23.66
CA LEU A 101 11.74 28.31 24.11
C LEU A 101 11.78 28.40 25.65
N THR A 102 11.07 29.36 26.24
CA THR A 102 11.07 29.58 27.70
C THR A 102 10.59 28.36 28.49
N ASN A 103 9.68 27.57 27.94
CA ASN A 103 9.08 26.39 28.58
C ASN A 103 8.92 25.22 27.59
N GLY A 104 9.74 25.17 26.54
CA GLY A 104 9.61 24.17 25.49
C GLY A 104 10.76 24.22 24.50
N VAL A 105 10.63 23.47 23.42
CA VAL A 105 11.61 23.41 22.35
C VAL A 105 10.90 23.16 21.02
N ASP A 106 11.24 23.94 20.01
CA ASP A 106 10.82 23.67 18.64
C ASP A 106 11.91 22.84 17.96
N ILE A 107 11.52 21.68 17.44
CA ILE A 107 12.41 20.78 16.69
C ILE A 107 11.94 20.78 15.24
N ILE A 108 12.75 21.39 14.38
CA ILE A 108 12.49 21.42 12.94
C ILE A 108 13.16 20.19 12.34
N ILE A 109 12.36 19.33 11.71
CA ILE A 109 12.81 18.10 11.07
C ILE A 109 12.62 18.17 9.56
N GLN A 110 13.48 17.44 8.84
CA GLN A 110 13.22 17.06 7.47
C GLN A 110 12.40 15.76 7.50
N PRO A 111 11.21 15.71 6.86
CA PRO A 111 10.43 14.48 6.77
C PRO A 111 11.26 13.35 6.16
N PRO A 112 11.27 12.15 6.77
CA PRO A 112 12.03 11.03 6.24
C PRO A 112 11.34 10.44 5.00
N GLU A 113 12.12 9.75 4.18
CA GLU A 113 11.53 8.87 3.16
C GLU A 113 10.75 7.75 3.86
N SER A 114 9.49 7.57 3.47
CA SER A 114 8.55 6.72 4.17
C SER A 114 8.58 5.25 3.74
N GLY A 115 9.41 4.91 2.74
CA GLY A 115 9.51 3.56 2.21
C GLY A 115 8.27 3.08 1.46
N GLY A 116 7.43 3.99 0.96
CA GLY A 116 6.30 3.66 0.09
C GLY A 116 4.94 3.58 0.79
N LEU A 117 4.86 3.80 2.11
CA LEU A 117 3.60 3.93 2.85
C LEU A 117 3.54 5.29 3.58
N PRO A 118 2.36 5.81 3.91
CA PRO A 118 2.25 7.04 4.70
C PRO A 118 2.84 6.89 6.11
N LEU A 119 3.44 7.98 6.62
CA LEU A 119 3.90 8.06 8.01
C LEU A 119 2.70 8.25 8.94
N ILE A 120 2.59 7.43 9.97
CA ILE A 120 1.44 7.45 10.89
C ILE A 120 1.74 8.16 12.21
N GLU A 121 3.00 8.13 12.66
CA GLU A 121 3.43 8.70 13.93
C GLU A 121 4.92 9.07 13.92
N TYR A 122 5.28 10.02 14.76
CA TYR A 122 6.64 10.40 15.10
C TYR A 122 6.86 10.18 16.59
N THR A 123 7.93 9.46 16.95
CA THR A 123 8.31 9.24 18.34
C THR A 123 9.55 10.07 18.66
N VAL A 124 9.43 10.98 19.64
CA VAL A 124 10.52 11.79 20.16
C VAL A 124 10.92 11.25 21.52
N LYS A 125 12.20 10.94 21.69
CA LYS A 125 12.80 10.58 22.98
C LYS A 125 13.71 11.71 23.44
N TYR A 126 13.55 12.14 24.69
CA TYR A 126 14.35 13.22 25.26
C TYR A 126 14.67 12.96 26.72
N SER A 127 15.78 13.52 27.19
CA SER A 127 16.20 13.49 28.60
C SER A 127 16.88 14.82 28.95
N ALA A 128 16.86 15.16 30.24
CA ALA A 128 17.69 16.24 30.74
C ALA A 128 19.16 15.80 30.71
N ALA A 129 20.08 16.73 30.40
CA ALA A 129 21.49 16.41 30.17
C ALA A 129 22.21 15.80 31.39
N ASP A 130 21.67 16.04 32.60
CA ASP A 130 22.16 15.56 33.88
C ASP A 130 21.57 14.20 34.30
N LYS A 131 20.60 13.68 33.55
CA LYS A 131 19.95 12.39 33.83
C LYS A 131 20.57 11.26 33.00
N ALA A 132 20.62 10.07 33.61
CA ALA A 132 21.06 8.85 32.94
C ALA A 132 20.07 8.43 31.83
N ASP A 133 20.56 7.64 30.86
CA ASP A 133 19.81 7.21 29.68
C ASP A 133 18.51 6.43 30.02
N ASP A 134 18.47 5.79 31.18
CA ASP A 134 17.30 5.07 31.72
C ASP A 134 16.15 6.00 32.18
N GLN A 135 16.33 7.32 32.13
CA GLN A 135 15.30 8.31 32.49
C GLN A 135 14.82 9.13 31.28
N GLN A 136 14.91 8.56 30.07
CA GLN A 136 14.32 9.18 28.88
C GLN A 136 12.78 9.24 28.96
N GLU A 137 12.23 10.39 28.60
CA GLU A 137 10.82 10.59 28.36
C GLU A 137 10.52 10.38 26.87
N THR A 138 9.31 9.90 26.57
CA THR A 138 8.87 9.62 25.20
C THR A 138 7.59 10.39 24.89
N LEU A 139 7.59 11.11 23.77
CA LEU A 139 6.43 11.80 23.24
C LEU A 139 6.10 11.25 21.85
N THR A 140 4.83 10.91 21.62
CA THR A 140 4.33 10.47 20.31
C THR A 140 3.48 11.57 19.70
N ILE A 141 3.75 11.89 18.44
CA ILE A 141 3.06 12.92 17.66
C ILE A 141 2.45 12.22 16.43
N PRO A 142 1.19 12.48 16.06
CA PRO A 142 0.61 11.90 14.86
C PRO A 142 1.36 12.35 13.60
N GLY A 143 1.42 11.46 12.61
CA GLY A 143 1.92 11.76 11.27
C GLY A 143 1.09 12.83 10.58
N ILE A 144 1.73 13.55 9.66
CA ILE A 144 1.13 14.62 8.84
C ILE A 144 0.78 14.05 7.46
#